data_AF-A0A5J6LL15-F1
#
_entry.id   AF-A0A5J6LL15-F1
#
_cell.length_a   1.000
_cell.length_b   1.000
_cell.length_c   1.000
_cell.angle_alpha   90.00
_cell.angle_beta   90.00
_cell.angle_gamma   90.00
#
_symmetry.space_group_name_H-M   'P 1'
#
loop_
_entity.id
_entity.type
_entity.pdbx_description
1 polymer ?
#
loop_
_entity_poly.entity_id
_entity_poly.type
_entity_poly.pdbx_seq_one_letter_code
_entity_poly.pdbx_strand_id
1 'polypeptide(L)'
;MSTIFDYLKEVTYDSIYDRPFKELDVLSLTELTYLPFDRIVPQGDTTNIEVRLSDAAELVDRTTDFIVTDQHLQLVDDLASSKRFKNIKLLNYVNEYDPDVQKQFAAMTYRLTMDVYLVVFRGTDDTLIGWKEDFHMTYMDHVPAQRRAASYLQNVMKEFPKGRFLVAGHSKGGNLATYACTYLPDSLFERVDAIYSYDAPGLNRAIIETEGYQRTSPNILRFVPQGSIVGMMLEVPEPATIVKSRAFGGFVQHDAFTWEIKDYSFVTVSETSPDSQQTDLTLKQWVRETSADERKKFFDTFFGIFLDAGITSINDLTDLKQLAKAKEILQNAQDLDPTEREMLERLAKQLIDTRVQAWKKWQTVPRILVQMAAFFKRKKAVESSSPLLLEHKE
;
A
#
# COMPACT_ATOMS: atom_id res chain seq x y z
N MET A 1 6.49 -8.02 -22.33
CA MET A 1 5.32 -7.40 -21.67
C MET A 1 5.85 -6.20 -20.93
N SER A 2 5.29 -5.04 -21.20
CA SER A 2 5.79 -3.76 -20.72
C SER A 2 5.44 -3.54 -19.25
N THR A 3 6.27 -2.78 -18.56
CA THR A 3 6.16 -2.42 -17.14
C THR A 3 6.27 -0.91 -16.97
N ILE A 4 6.20 -0.41 -15.74
CA ILE A 4 6.31 1.03 -15.47
C ILE A 4 7.59 1.66 -16.06
N PHE A 5 8.70 0.92 -16.13
CA PHE A 5 9.94 1.42 -16.73
C PHE A 5 9.84 1.65 -18.24
N ASP A 6 9.00 0.89 -18.95
CA ASP A 6 8.75 1.13 -20.37
C ASP A 6 7.90 2.38 -20.56
N TYR A 7 6.90 2.60 -19.69
CA TYR A 7 6.13 3.84 -19.65
C TYR A 7 7.02 5.07 -19.42
N LEU A 8 7.93 5.01 -18.43
CA LEU A 8 8.81 6.13 -18.10
C LEU A 8 9.72 6.54 -19.27
N LYS A 9 10.15 5.57 -20.09
CA LYS A 9 10.89 5.82 -21.33
C LYS A 9 10.02 6.50 -22.39
N GLU A 10 8.76 6.08 -22.53
CA GLU A 10 7.85 6.67 -23.52
C GLU A 10 7.48 8.12 -23.18
N VAL A 11 7.40 8.49 -21.90
CA VAL A 11 7.03 9.84 -21.44
C VAL A 11 8.23 10.72 -21.05
N THR A 12 9.48 10.27 -21.26
CA THR A 12 10.70 10.99 -20.86
C THR A 12 10.75 12.44 -21.34
N TYR A 13 10.23 12.72 -22.54
CA TYR A 13 10.27 14.04 -23.17
C TYR A 13 8.98 14.86 -23.01
N ASP A 14 7.95 14.27 -22.42
CA ASP A 14 6.69 14.94 -22.14
C ASP A 14 6.80 15.68 -20.80
N SER A 15 6.13 16.81 -20.65
CA SER A 15 5.91 17.45 -19.35
C SER A 15 4.57 17.01 -18.76
N ILE A 16 4.31 17.40 -17.50
CA ILE A 16 2.99 17.21 -16.88
C ILE A 16 1.85 17.96 -17.61
N TYR A 17 2.18 18.94 -18.45
CA TYR A 17 1.22 19.71 -19.24
C TYR A 17 0.98 19.12 -20.64
N ASP A 18 1.89 18.28 -21.12
CA ASP A 18 1.79 17.67 -22.45
C ASP A 18 0.81 16.48 -22.44
N ARG A 19 0.64 15.83 -21.27
CA ARG A 19 -0.28 14.69 -21.08
C ARG A 19 -0.86 14.65 -19.67
N PRO A 20 -2.11 14.16 -19.50
CA PRO A 20 -2.74 13.99 -18.19
C PRO A 20 -1.85 13.24 -17.19
N PHE A 21 -1.82 13.70 -15.94
CA PHE A 21 -1.12 13.03 -14.83
C PHE A 21 -2.07 12.01 -14.19
N LYS A 22 -1.70 10.73 -14.24
CA LYS A 22 -2.63 9.60 -14.03
C LYS A 22 -2.03 8.48 -13.18
N GLU A 23 -2.68 7.31 -13.17
CA GLU A 23 -2.37 6.19 -12.28
C GLU A 23 -0.93 5.67 -12.37
N LEU A 24 -0.27 5.74 -13.53
CA LEU A 24 1.13 5.32 -13.67
C LEU A 24 2.12 6.37 -13.14
N ASP A 25 1.81 7.66 -13.30
CA ASP A 25 2.59 8.74 -12.72
C ASP A 25 2.54 8.72 -11.20
N VAL A 26 1.32 8.58 -10.67
CA VAL A 26 1.08 8.51 -9.23
C VAL A 26 1.72 7.25 -8.65
N LEU A 27 1.68 6.11 -9.34
CA LEU A 27 2.39 4.90 -8.92
C LEU A 27 3.91 5.15 -8.88
N SER A 28 4.47 5.82 -9.89
CA SER A 28 5.91 6.11 -9.95
C SER A 28 6.38 6.96 -8.76
N LEU A 29 5.64 8.00 -8.40
CA LEU A 29 5.94 8.81 -7.20
C LEU A 29 5.58 8.08 -5.89
N THR A 30 4.64 7.13 -5.94
CA THR A 30 4.32 6.27 -4.80
C THR A 30 5.50 5.36 -4.46
N GLU A 31 6.01 4.62 -5.44
CA GLU A 31 7.17 3.74 -5.28
C GLU A 31 8.45 4.53 -4.97
N LEU A 32 8.62 5.74 -5.54
CA LEU A 32 9.75 6.61 -5.20
C LEU A 32 9.83 6.92 -3.70
N THR A 33 8.69 6.99 -3.01
CA THR A 33 8.61 7.33 -1.58
C THR A 33 9.16 6.23 -0.66
N TYR A 34 9.52 5.06 -1.21
CA TYR A 34 10.24 4.03 -0.48
C TYR A 34 11.73 4.36 -0.25
N LEU A 35 12.31 5.24 -1.07
CA LEU A 35 13.71 5.66 -0.91
C LEU A 35 13.92 6.53 0.34
N PRO A 36 15.12 6.48 0.94
CA PRO A 36 15.46 7.28 2.12
C PRO A 36 15.78 8.73 1.70
N PHE A 37 14.80 9.63 1.87
CA PHE A 37 14.98 11.07 1.66
C PHE A 37 15.36 11.84 2.94
N ASP A 38 15.71 11.11 3.99
CA ASP A 38 16.18 11.66 5.25
C ASP A 38 17.34 12.64 5.01
N ARG A 39 17.24 13.85 5.58
CA ARG A 39 18.23 14.94 5.43
C ARG A 39 18.37 15.51 4.00
N ILE A 40 17.62 15.01 3.03
CA ILE A 40 17.55 15.53 1.65
C ILE A 40 16.36 16.46 1.51
N VAL A 41 15.18 16.00 1.94
CA VAL A 41 13.92 16.73 1.85
C VAL A 41 13.52 17.19 3.26
N PRO A 42 13.37 18.50 3.51
CA PRO A 42 13.08 19.00 4.85
C PRO A 42 11.62 18.83 5.25
N GLN A 43 11.39 18.91 6.56
CA GLN A 43 10.09 18.91 7.22
C GLN A 43 9.72 20.32 7.69
N GLY A 44 8.42 20.62 7.77
CA GLY A 44 7.93 21.85 8.40
C GLY A 44 7.39 22.84 7.38
N ASP A 45 7.69 24.14 7.54
CA ASP A 45 7.32 25.14 6.54
C ASP A 45 8.26 25.04 5.32
N THR A 46 7.74 24.42 4.26
CA THR A 46 8.43 24.18 3.00
C THR A 46 8.00 25.15 1.90
N THR A 47 7.20 26.17 2.22
CA THR A 47 6.63 27.10 1.22
C THR A 47 7.67 27.82 0.37
N ASN A 48 8.87 28.06 0.92
CA ASN A 48 10.00 28.71 0.26
C ASN A 48 11.18 27.76 -0.05
N ILE A 49 11.00 26.46 0.13
CA ILE A 49 12.05 25.47 -0.11
C ILE A 49 11.81 24.78 -1.45
N GLU A 50 12.85 24.75 -2.28
CA GLU A 50 12.78 24.17 -3.61
C GLU A 50 13.69 22.96 -3.78
N VAL A 51 13.36 21.82 -3.17
CA VAL A 51 14.04 20.56 -3.49
C VAL A 51 13.43 19.97 -4.76
N ARG A 52 14.13 20.01 -5.89
CA ARG A 52 13.69 19.35 -7.13
C ARG A 52 14.03 17.88 -7.07
N LEU A 53 13.23 17.05 -7.75
CA LEU A 53 13.49 15.63 -7.87
C LEU A 53 14.88 15.35 -8.47
N SER A 54 15.29 16.09 -9.50
CA SER A 54 16.64 15.97 -10.07
C SER A 54 17.76 16.17 -9.06
N ASP A 55 17.61 17.18 -8.20
CA ASP A 55 18.64 17.58 -7.25
C ASP A 55 18.68 16.59 -6.07
N ALA A 56 17.51 16.11 -5.64
CA ALA A 56 17.40 15.09 -4.60
C ALA A 56 18.00 13.75 -5.05
N ALA A 57 17.81 13.37 -6.32
CA ALA A 57 18.29 12.10 -6.86
C ALA A 57 19.82 11.93 -6.79
N GLU A 58 20.57 13.03 -6.85
CA GLU A 58 22.03 13.04 -6.69
C GLU A 58 22.47 12.71 -5.26
N LEU A 59 21.59 12.90 -4.28
CA LEU A 59 21.87 12.74 -2.84
C LEU A 59 21.31 11.43 -2.26
N VAL A 60 20.47 10.72 -3.00
CA VAL A 60 19.86 9.45 -2.56
C VAL A 60 20.92 8.40 -2.31
N ASP A 61 20.88 7.76 -1.14
CA ASP A 61 21.70 6.60 -0.83
C ASP A 61 21.38 5.45 -1.80
N ARG A 62 22.44 4.89 -2.40
CA ARG A 62 22.36 3.83 -3.40
C ARG A 62 22.55 2.43 -2.79
N THR A 63 22.61 2.33 -1.46
CA THR A 63 22.66 1.05 -0.75
C THR A 63 21.32 0.33 -0.90
N THR A 64 21.37 -0.94 -1.31
CA THR A 64 20.17 -1.76 -1.48
C THR A 64 19.91 -2.67 -0.28
N ASP A 65 18.63 -2.92 -0.04
CA ASP A 65 18.12 -3.82 1.00
C ASP A 65 16.76 -4.41 0.57
N PHE A 66 16.02 -5.03 1.50
CA PHE A 66 14.69 -5.59 1.22
C PHE A 66 13.67 -4.56 0.72
N ILE A 67 13.79 -3.29 1.09
CA ILE A 67 12.89 -2.20 0.67
C ILE A 67 13.46 -1.50 -0.57
N VAL A 68 14.71 -1.04 -0.47
CA VAL A 68 15.40 -0.29 -1.51
C VAL A 68 16.04 -1.29 -2.47
N THR A 69 15.28 -1.63 -3.50
CA THR A 69 15.74 -2.56 -4.55
C THR A 69 16.44 -1.84 -5.70
N ASP A 70 17.15 -2.57 -6.55
CA ASP A 70 17.73 -2.03 -7.80
C ASP A 70 16.69 -1.32 -8.68
N GLN A 71 15.43 -1.79 -8.64
CA GLN A 71 14.33 -1.17 -9.38
C GLN A 71 13.96 0.21 -8.82
N HIS A 72 14.07 0.42 -7.50
CA HIS A 72 13.88 1.75 -6.92
C HIS A 72 15.01 2.71 -7.31
N LEU A 73 16.25 2.22 -7.36
CA LEU A 73 17.39 3.01 -7.83
C LEU A 73 17.27 3.38 -9.30
N GLN A 74 16.83 2.44 -10.15
CA GLN A 74 16.51 2.73 -11.55
C GLN A 74 15.35 3.74 -11.65
N LEU A 75 14.30 3.59 -10.84
CA LEU A 75 13.14 4.47 -10.84
C LEU A 75 13.52 5.92 -10.58
N VAL A 76 14.34 6.20 -9.55
CA VAL A 76 14.75 7.58 -9.26
C VAL A 76 15.58 8.18 -10.39
N ASP A 77 16.42 7.40 -11.06
CA ASP A 77 17.23 7.88 -12.20
C ASP A 77 16.35 8.18 -13.44
N ASP A 78 15.39 7.31 -13.74
CA ASP A 78 14.44 7.50 -14.84
C ASP A 78 13.54 8.73 -14.61
N LEU A 79 13.11 8.96 -13.36
CA LEU A 79 12.32 10.14 -12.99
C LEU A 79 13.16 11.43 -12.99
N ALA A 80 14.39 11.40 -12.47
CA ALA A 80 15.28 12.55 -12.38
C ALA A 80 15.76 13.06 -13.75
N SER A 81 15.85 12.17 -14.73
CA SER A 81 16.24 12.53 -16.10
C SER A 81 15.06 12.99 -16.97
N SER A 82 13.83 12.62 -16.63
CA SER A 82 12.63 12.90 -17.40
C SER A 82 12.14 14.36 -17.28
N LYS A 83 11.78 15.00 -18.40
CA LYS A 83 11.12 16.32 -18.43
C LYS A 83 9.83 16.33 -17.61
N ARG A 84 9.17 15.17 -17.51
CA ARG A 84 7.89 15.00 -16.82
C ARG A 84 8.01 15.13 -15.31
N PHE A 85 9.08 14.61 -14.72
CA PHE A 85 9.18 14.46 -13.27
C PHE A 85 10.31 15.27 -12.63
N LYS A 86 11.41 15.54 -13.35
CA LYS A 86 12.62 16.12 -12.77
C LYS A 86 12.44 17.43 -12.00
N ASN A 87 11.46 18.24 -12.40
CA ASN A 87 11.18 19.54 -11.80
C ASN A 87 10.10 19.51 -10.70
N ILE A 88 9.50 18.34 -10.43
CA ILE A 88 8.57 18.17 -9.31
C ILE A 88 9.32 18.49 -8.02
N LYS A 89 8.67 19.24 -7.12
CA LYS A 89 9.27 19.61 -5.85
C LYS A 89 8.89 18.59 -4.77
N LEU A 90 9.88 18.13 -4.02
CA LEU A 90 9.71 17.22 -2.90
C LEU A 90 9.65 18.07 -1.62
N LEU A 91 8.65 17.80 -0.79
CA LEU A 91 8.31 18.58 0.40
C LEU A 91 7.94 17.63 1.55
N ASN A 92 8.15 18.08 2.78
CA ASN A 92 7.61 17.46 3.99
C ASN A 92 7.94 15.98 4.19
N TYR A 93 9.11 15.51 3.76
CA TYR A 93 9.48 14.10 3.95
C TYR A 93 9.64 13.74 5.43
N VAL A 94 8.86 12.77 5.88
CA VAL A 94 8.93 12.22 7.24
C VAL A 94 9.20 10.74 7.19
N ASN A 95 10.05 10.26 8.08
CA ASN A 95 10.34 8.84 8.31
C ASN A 95 10.44 8.65 9.83
N GLU A 96 9.34 8.20 10.44
CA GLU A 96 9.18 8.05 11.88
C GLU A 96 9.14 6.57 12.25
N TYR A 97 10.01 6.19 13.18
CA TYR A 97 10.03 4.88 13.81
C TYR A 97 9.97 5.07 15.32
N ASP A 98 8.95 4.50 15.96
CA ASP A 98 8.75 4.58 17.40
C ASP A 98 8.36 3.20 17.96
N PRO A 99 9.30 2.50 18.62
CA PRO A 99 9.05 1.16 19.13
C PRO A 99 8.10 1.15 20.34
N ASP A 100 8.05 2.22 21.13
CA ASP A 100 7.27 2.27 22.38
C ASP A 100 5.76 2.26 22.07
N VAL A 101 5.36 2.97 21.01
CA VAL A 101 3.97 2.96 20.53
C VAL A 101 3.76 2.05 19.31
N GLN A 102 4.77 1.24 18.95
CA GLN A 102 4.74 0.31 17.81
C GLN A 102 4.26 0.97 16.51
N LYS A 103 4.88 2.10 16.17
CA LYS A 103 4.52 2.93 15.02
C LYS A 103 5.65 2.97 14.01
N GLN A 104 5.29 2.68 12.76
CA GLN A 104 6.13 2.95 11.59
C GLN A 104 5.34 3.83 10.62
N PHE A 105 5.88 5.00 10.30
CA PHE A 105 5.19 5.97 9.45
C PHE A 105 6.18 6.75 8.59
N ALA A 106 5.97 6.74 7.28
CA ALA A 106 6.69 7.62 6.37
C ALA A 106 5.74 8.24 5.33
N ALA A 107 6.01 9.49 4.96
CA ALA A 107 5.22 10.23 4.00
C ALA A 107 6.06 11.28 3.27
N MET A 108 5.61 11.64 2.07
CA MET A 108 6.20 12.70 1.28
C MET A 108 5.10 13.49 0.58
N THR A 109 5.34 14.78 0.36
CA THR A 109 4.48 15.63 -0.47
C THR A 109 5.22 16.06 -1.72
N TYR A 110 4.58 15.91 -2.86
CA TYR A 110 5.08 16.36 -4.15
C TYR A 110 4.26 17.56 -4.61
N ARG A 111 4.91 18.68 -4.91
CA ARG A 111 4.25 19.79 -5.61
C ARG A 111 4.33 19.55 -7.11
N LEU A 112 3.19 19.19 -7.72
CA LEU A 112 3.09 18.85 -9.14
C LEU A 112 3.00 20.12 -9.99
N THR A 113 2.10 21.04 -9.65
CA THR A 113 1.92 22.36 -10.28
C THR A 113 2.00 23.47 -9.22
N MET A 114 1.62 24.72 -9.55
CA MET A 114 1.55 25.82 -8.58
C MET A 114 0.60 25.51 -7.40
N ASP A 115 -0.48 24.78 -7.66
CA ASP A 115 -1.60 24.58 -6.75
C ASP A 115 -2.03 23.12 -6.60
N VAL A 116 -1.44 22.18 -7.34
CA VAL A 116 -1.73 20.73 -7.22
C VAL A 116 -0.60 20.01 -6.51
N TYR A 117 -0.96 19.26 -5.47
CA TYR A 117 -0.06 18.50 -4.61
C TYR A 117 -0.43 17.02 -4.61
N LEU A 118 0.56 16.14 -4.55
CA LEU A 118 0.37 14.72 -4.28
C LEU A 118 0.97 14.39 -2.91
N VAL A 119 0.14 13.90 -1.99
CA VAL A 119 0.58 13.37 -0.70
C VAL A 119 0.68 11.87 -0.79
N VAL A 120 1.87 11.31 -0.60
CA VAL A 120 2.12 9.87 -0.61
C VAL A 120 2.44 9.39 0.80
N PHE A 121 1.78 8.32 1.22
CA PHE A 121 2.18 7.55 2.39
C PHE A 121 2.93 6.30 1.95
N ARG A 122 4.12 6.06 2.52
CA ARG A 122 4.89 4.83 2.28
C ARG A 122 4.16 3.64 2.91
N GLY A 123 4.26 2.48 2.28
CA GLY A 123 3.93 1.23 2.92
C GLY A 123 4.94 0.84 4.02
N THR A 124 4.84 -0.41 4.43
CA THR A 124 5.68 -1.00 5.48
C THR A 124 7.13 -1.10 5.01
N ASP A 125 8.05 -0.78 5.91
CA ASP A 125 9.48 -1.01 5.69
C ASP A 125 9.88 -2.43 6.13
N ASP A 126 11.18 -2.68 6.25
CA ASP A 126 11.75 -3.94 6.68
C ASP A 126 11.63 -4.17 8.19
N THR A 127 11.17 -3.17 8.95
CA THR A 127 11.12 -3.27 10.42
C THR A 127 10.05 -4.24 10.86
N LEU A 128 10.40 -5.12 11.80
CA LEU A 128 9.47 -6.11 12.34
C LEU A 128 8.26 -5.45 13.03
N ILE A 129 8.45 -4.25 13.58
CA ILE A 129 7.39 -3.42 14.17
C ILE A 129 6.43 -2.91 13.09
N GLY A 130 6.93 -2.50 11.92
CA GLY A 130 6.06 -2.12 10.80
C GLY A 130 5.13 -3.26 10.40
N TRP A 131 5.68 -4.46 10.27
CA TRP A 131 4.90 -5.67 9.98
C TRP A 131 3.93 -6.01 11.10
N LYS A 132 4.34 -5.88 12.37
CA LYS A 132 3.46 -6.08 13.52
C LYS A 132 2.28 -5.08 13.51
N GLU A 133 2.53 -3.80 13.21
CA GLU A 133 1.49 -2.77 13.09
C GLU A 133 0.51 -3.06 11.94
N ASP A 134 0.95 -3.71 10.86
CA ASP A 134 0.04 -4.13 9.80
C ASP A 134 -1.02 -5.12 10.30
N PHE A 135 -0.59 -6.05 11.16
CA PHE A 135 -1.53 -7.00 11.77
C PHE A 135 -2.43 -6.34 12.81
N HIS A 136 -2.00 -5.24 13.44
CA HIS A 136 -2.86 -4.44 14.30
C HIS A 136 -4.09 -3.94 13.56
N MET A 137 -3.98 -3.63 12.26
CA MET A 137 -5.12 -3.18 11.44
C MET A 137 -6.25 -4.22 11.36
N THR A 138 -5.96 -5.49 11.62
CA THR A 138 -6.98 -6.54 11.64
C THR A 138 -7.86 -6.48 12.90
N TYR A 139 -7.36 -5.95 14.02
CA TYR A 139 -8.04 -6.05 15.32
C TYR A 139 -8.14 -4.73 16.11
N MET A 140 -7.40 -3.69 15.74
CA MET A 140 -7.55 -2.34 16.29
C MET A 140 -8.45 -1.50 15.39
N ASP A 141 -9.29 -0.66 15.99
CA ASP A 141 -10.12 0.28 15.24
C ASP A 141 -9.27 1.37 14.58
N HIS A 142 -8.20 1.80 15.26
CA HIS A 142 -7.29 2.84 14.78
C HIS A 142 -5.85 2.46 15.14
N VAL A 143 -4.97 2.32 14.14
CA VAL A 143 -3.54 2.14 14.39
C VAL A 143 -2.82 3.48 14.52
N PRO A 144 -1.70 3.57 15.27
CA PRO A 144 -0.94 4.80 15.44
C PRO A 144 -0.57 5.50 14.11
N ALA A 145 -0.10 4.74 13.12
CA ALA A 145 0.25 5.28 11.79
C ALA A 145 -0.96 5.93 11.08
N GLN A 146 -2.17 5.40 11.23
CA GLN A 146 -3.40 5.97 10.65
C GLN A 146 -3.71 7.37 11.23
N ARG A 147 -3.63 7.52 12.55
CA ARG A 147 -3.82 8.81 13.21
C ARG A 147 -2.74 9.82 12.81
N ARG A 148 -1.50 9.34 12.69
CA ARG A 148 -0.37 10.15 12.22
C ARG A 148 -0.54 10.59 10.77
N ALA A 149 -1.07 9.73 9.89
CA ALA A 149 -1.39 10.03 8.49
C ALA A 149 -2.47 11.12 8.37
N ALA A 150 -3.56 11.00 9.13
CA ALA A 150 -4.60 12.04 9.20
C ALA A 150 -4.03 13.39 9.65
N SER A 151 -3.18 13.37 10.69
CA SER A 151 -2.52 14.58 11.19
C SER A 151 -1.53 15.17 10.18
N TYR A 152 -0.76 14.32 9.48
CA TYR A 152 0.16 14.73 8.42
C TYR A 152 -0.59 15.46 7.31
N LEU A 153 -1.64 14.83 6.76
CA LEU A 153 -2.41 15.38 5.64
C LEU A 153 -3.04 16.73 6.03
N GLN A 154 -3.65 16.82 7.22
CA GLN A 154 -4.21 18.08 7.69
C GLN A 154 -3.17 19.20 7.81
N ASN A 155 -1.95 18.89 8.25
CA ASN A 155 -0.88 19.88 8.37
C ASN A 155 -0.42 20.38 7.00
N VAL A 156 -0.17 19.47 6.05
CA VAL A 156 0.18 19.82 4.67
C VAL A 156 -0.93 20.68 4.02
N MET A 157 -2.20 20.31 4.23
CA MET A 157 -3.34 21.07 3.67
C MET A 157 -3.52 22.46 4.29
N LYS A 158 -3.05 22.67 5.53
CA LYS A 158 -3.02 24.00 6.17
C LYS A 158 -1.88 24.86 5.66
N GLU A 159 -0.72 24.24 5.40
CA GLU A 159 0.44 24.91 4.80
C GLU A 159 0.11 25.44 3.39
N PHE A 160 -0.69 24.69 2.62
CA PHE A 160 -1.14 25.08 1.28
C PHE A 160 -2.67 25.30 1.24
N PRO A 161 -3.18 26.45 1.73
CA PRO A 161 -4.61 26.68 1.93
C PRO A 161 -5.44 26.77 0.64
N LYS A 162 -4.80 27.03 -0.50
CA LYS A 162 -5.42 27.05 -1.83
C LYS A 162 -5.14 25.80 -2.67
N GLY A 163 -4.39 24.85 -2.12
CA GLY A 163 -3.98 23.65 -2.85
C GLY A 163 -5.13 22.69 -3.13
N ARG A 164 -5.05 22.00 -4.26
CA ARG A 164 -5.78 20.77 -4.61
C ARG A 164 -4.86 19.57 -4.36
N PHE A 165 -5.44 18.45 -3.89
CA PHE A 165 -4.67 17.32 -3.39
C PHE A 165 -5.06 16.01 -4.05
N LEU A 166 -4.05 15.31 -4.55
CA LEU A 166 -4.09 13.87 -4.75
C LEU A 166 -3.50 13.22 -3.50
N VAL A 167 -4.06 12.08 -3.09
CA VAL A 167 -3.51 11.31 -1.97
C VAL A 167 -3.26 9.90 -2.44
N ALA A 168 -2.12 9.30 -2.12
CA ALA A 168 -1.77 7.98 -2.62
C ALA A 168 -1.00 7.14 -1.61
N GLY A 169 -0.98 5.84 -1.87
CA GLY A 169 -0.06 4.94 -1.22
C GLY A 169 -0.16 3.52 -1.77
N HIS A 170 0.90 2.77 -1.56
CA HIS A 170 1.01 1.35 -1.88
C HIS A 170 1.02 0.54 -0.58
N SER A 171 0.41 -0.65 -0.59
CA SER A 171 0.35 -1.54 0.57
C SER A 171 -0.29 -0.86 1.79
N LYS A 172 0.34 -0.90 2.96
CA LYS A 172 -0.04 -0.10 4.16
C LYS A 172 -0.29 1.37 3.82
N GLY A 173 0.50 1.96 2.92
CA GLY A 173 0.37 3.36 2.52
C GLY A 173 -0.99 3.70 1.93
N GLY A 174 -1.60 2.79 1.15
CA GLY A 174 -2.93 3.03 0.58
C GLY A 174 -4.06 2.95 1.63
N ASN A 175 -3.86 2.14 2.69
CA ASN A 175 -4.73 2.16 3.88
C ASN A 175 -4.61 3.51 4.60
N LEU A 176 -3.39 3.99 4.83
CA LEU A 176 -3.13 5.29 5.46
C LEU A 176 -3.73 6.44 4.65
N ALA A 177 -3.60 6.42 3.32
CA ALA A 177 -4.21 7.39 2.42
C ALA A 177 -5.74 7.45 2.58
N THR A 178 -6.38 6.28 2.52
CA THR A 178 -7.85 6.18 2.64
C THR A 178 -8.33 6.62 4.02
N TYR A 179 -7.63 6.19 5.07
CA TYR A 179 -7.93 6.58 6.45
C TYR A 179 -7.79 8.09 6.64
N ALA A 180 -6.68 8.69 6.20
CA ALA A 180 -6.41 10.10 6.38
C ALA A 180 -7.51 10.98 5.77
N CYS A 181 -7.97 10.64 4.55
CA CYS A 181 -9.06 11.33 3.88
C CYS A 181 -10.42 11.14 4.55
N THR A 182 -10.70 9.93 5.06
CA THR A 182 -11.94 9.60 5.78
C THR A 182 -12.18 10.55 6.97
N TYR A 183 -11.11 10.91 7.68
CA TYR A 183 -11.15 11.76 8.87
C TYR A 183 -10.84 13.24 8.60
N LEU A 184 -10.81 13.68 7.35
CA LEU A 184 -10.75 15.10 7.03
C LEU A 184 -12.10 15.78 7.34
N PRO A 185 -12.08 17.03 7.87
CA PRO A 185 -13.22 17.93 7.81
C PRO A 185 -13.69 18.13 6.36
N ASP A 186 -14.99 18.33 6.15
CA ASP A 186 -15.60 18.46 4.80
C ASP A 186 -14.90 19.54 3.95
N SER A 187 -14.63 20.71 4.54
CA SER A 187 -13.96 21.82 3.86
C SER A 187 -12.51 21.51 3.42
N LEU A 188 -11.86 20.55 4.07
CA LEU A 188 -10.57 20.03 3.61
C LEU A 188 -10.80 18.96 2.55
N PHE A 189 -11.73 18.03 2.76
CA PHE A 189 -12.01 16.94 1.82
C PHE A 189 -12.44 17.43 0.42
N GLU A 190 -13.17 18.55 0.33
CA GLU A 190 -13.54 19.18 -0.97
C GLU A 190 -12.33 19.58 -1.85
N ARG A 191 -11.13 19.64 -1.26
CA ARG A 191 -9.87 19.91 -1.97
C ARG A 191 -9.13 18.63 -2.37
N VAL A 192 -9.64 17.45 -2.04
CA VAL A 192 -9.09 16.15 -2.45
C VAL A 192 -9.72 15.73 -3.77
N ASP A 193 -8.91 15.68 -4.83
CA ASP A 193 -9.38 15.32 -6.18
C ASP A 193 -9.54 13.81 -6.33
N ALA A 194 -8.55 13.04 -5.86
CA ALA A 194 -8.55 11.58 -5.97
C ALA A 194 -7.67 10.92 -4.91
N ILE A 195 -8.00 9.67 -4.57
CA ILE A 195 -7.26 8.83 -3.63
C ILE A 195 -6.79 7.58 -4.38
N TYR A 196 -5.50 7.46 -4.66
CA TYR A 196 -4.92 6.31 -5.35
C TYR A 196 -4.48 5.24 -4.34
N SER A 197 -5.10 4.08 -4.41
CA SER A 197 -4.83 2.96 -3.50
C SER A 197 -4.29 1.78 -4.30
N TYR A 198 -2.99 1.54 -4.20
CA TYR A 198 -2.30 0.42 -4.86
C TYR A 198 -2.15 -0.75 -3.89
N ASP A 199 -2.78 -1.87 -4.22
CA ASP A 199 -2.77 -3.16 -3.50
C ASP A 199 -2.86 -3.05 -1.96
N ALA A 200 -3.65 -2.09 -1.48
CA ALA A 200 -3.76 -1.78 -0.07
C ALA A 200 -4.83 -2.65 0.62
N PRO A 201 -4.63 -3.03 1.89
CA PRO A 201 -5.45 -4.03 2.56
C PRO A 201 -6.90 -3.63 2.83
N GLY A 202 -7.29 -2.38 2.58
CA GLY A 202 -8.61 -1.85 2.94
C GLY A 202 -8.64 -1.33 4.36
N LEU A 203 -9.84 -1.09 4.91
CA LEU A 203 -10.03 -0.58 6.27
C LEU A 203 -10.89 -1.56 7.10
N ASN A 204 -10.85 -1.40 8.42
CA ASN A 204 -11.72 -2.16 9.32
C ASN A 204 -13.18 -1.75 9.09
N ARG A 205 -14.11 -2.71 9.24
CA ARG A 205 -15.56 -2.50 9.13
C ARG A 205 -16.07 -1.34 9.98
N ALA A 206 -15.54 -1.16 11.18
CA ALA A 206 -15.91 -0.03 12.04
C ALA A 206 -15.65 1.34 11.39
N ILE A 207 -14.64 1.44 10.51
CA ILE A 207 -14.32 2.68 9.79
C ILE A 207 -15.18 2.79 8.52
N ILE A 208 -15.34 1.71 7.75
CA ILE A 208 -16.08 1.80 6.48
C ILE A 208 -17.56 2.16 6.70
N GLU A 209 -18.13 1.81 7.87
CA GLU A 209 -19.52 2.14 8.21
C GLU A 209 -19.70 3.61 8.65
N THR A 210 -18.62 4.39 8.77
CA THR A 210 -18.69 5.82 9.11
C THR A 210 -19.13 6.70 7.95
N GLU A 211 -19.82 7.80 8.25
CA GLU A 211 -20.21 8.80 7.23
C GLU A 211 -19.00 9.39 6.48
N GLY A 212 -17.89 9.61 7.20
CA GLY A 212 -16.66 10.12 6.61
C GLY A 212 -16.10 9.19 5.53
N TYR A 213 -16.15 7.88 5.75
CA TYR A 213 -15.71 6.91 4.76
C TYR A 213 -16.70 6.85 3.59
N GLN A 214 -18.00 6.83 3.86
CA GLN A 214 -19.02 6.78 2.80
C GLN A 214 -18.91 7.99 1.86
N ARG A 215 -18.64 9.20 2.39
CA ARG A 215 -18.30 10.40 1.62
C ARG A 215 -17.01 10.25 0.80
N THR A 216 -16.00 9.61 1.37
CA THR A 216 -14.66 9.47 0.78
C THR A 216 -14.59 8.40 -0.31
N SER A 217 -15.34 7.32 -0.14
CA SER A 217 -15.27 6.10 -0.96
C SER A 217 -15.38 6.31 -2.48
N PRO A 218 -16.22 7.24 -3.00
CA PRO A 218 -16.32 7.46 -4.44
C PRO A 218 -15.05 8.04 -5.08
N ASN A 219 -14.17 8.67 -4.30
CA ASN A 219 -12.91 9.25 -4.77
C ASN A 219 -11.74 8.25 -4.74
N ILE A 220 -11.97 7.02 -4.26
CA ILE A 220 -10.93 6.00 -4.15
C ILE A 220 -10.77 5.26 -5.49
N LEU A 221 -9.61 5.46 -6.12
CA LEU A 221 -9.15 4.74 -7.28
C LEU A 221 -8.30 3.55 -6.82
N ARG A 222 -8.94 2.38 -6.71
CA ARG A 222 -8.32 1.15 -6.21
C ARG A 222 -7.75 0.30 -7.34
N PHE A 223 -6.48 -0.06 -7.22
CA PHE A 223 -5.76 -0.95 -8.15
C PHE A 223 -5.23 -2.16 -7.39
N VAL A 224 -5.54 -3.37 -7.85
CA VAL A 224 -5.03 -4.61 -7.25
C VAL A 224 -4.52 -5.57 -8.32
N PRO A 225 -3.40 -6.29 -8.10
CA PRO A 225 -2.93 -7.28 -9.04
C PRO A 225 -3.89 -8.46 -9.10
N GLN A 226 -3.91 -9.16 -10.24
CA GLN A 226 -4.76 -10.34 -10.44
C GLN A 226 -4.58 -11.40 -9.34
N GLY A 227 -3.39 -11.53 -8.77
CA GLY A 227 -3.05 -12.46 -7.69
C GLY A 227 -3.02 -11.83 -6.30
N SER A 228 -3.66 -10.67 -6.09
CA SER A 228 -3.61 -9.91 -4.84
C SER A 228 -3.97 -10.76 -3.61
N ILE A 229 -3.15 -10.64 -2.56
CA ILE A 229 -3.42 -11.17 -1.22
C ILE A 229 -3.56 -10.00 -0.25
N VAL A 230 -2.59 -9.07 -0.26
CA VAL A 230 -2.57 -7.90 0.63
C VAL A 230 -3.80 -7.06 0.40
N GLY A 231 -4.08 -6.69 -0.85
CA GLY A 231 -5.22 -5.87 -1.22
C GLY A 231 -6.59 -6.46 -0.92
N MET A 232 -6.67 -7.70 -0.44
CA MET A 232 -7.92 -8.39 -0.14
C MET A 232 -8.14 -8.61 1.37
N MET A 233 -7.19 -8.21 2.22
CA MET A 233 -7.14 -8.65 3.63
C MET A 233 -8.28 -8.12 4.52
N LEU A 234 -8.67 -6.84 4.38
CA LEU A 234 -9.73 -6.21 5.16
C LEU A 234 -10.93 -5.87 4.26
N GLU A 235 -11.80 -4.98 4.74
CA GLU A 235 -12.93 -4.51 3.95
C GLU A 235 -12.46 -3.44 2.95
N VAL A 236 -12.81 -3.64 1.69
CA VAL A 236 -12.33 -2.84 0.57
C VAL A 236 -13.51 -2.29 -0.23
N PRO A 237 -13.41 -1.05 -0.76
CA PRO A 237 -14.44 -0.50 -1.63
C PRO A 237 -14.46 -1.24 -2.97
N GLU A 238 -15.66 -1.41 -3.52
CA GLU A 238 -15.93 -1.93 -4.86
C GLU A 238 -16.45 -0.78 -5.76
N PRO A 239 -16.09 -0.74 -7.06
CA PRO A 239 -15.30 -1.72 -7.79
C PRO A 239 -13.77 -1.51 -7.70
N ALA A 240 -13.02 -2.61 -7.81
CA ALA A 240 -11.57 -2.60 -7.99
C ALA A 240 -11.15 -2.57 -9.47
N THR A 241 -10.09 -1.85 -9.81
CA THR A 241 -9.37 -2.06 -11.08
C THR A 241 -8.37 -3.20 -10.88
N ILE A 242 -8.60 -4.33 -11.53
CA ILE A 242 -7.75 -5.51 -11.39
C ILE A 242 -6.70 -5.48 -12.50
N VAL A 243 -5.44 -5.33 -12.13
CA VAL A 243 -4.31 -5.21 -13.06
C VAL A 243 -3.63 -6.55 -13.27
N LYS A 244 -3.18 -6.80 -14.49
CA LYS A 244 -2.40 -7.99 -14.83
C LYS A 244 -0.98 -7.84 -14.29
N SER A 245 -0.44 -8.88 -13.68
CA SER A 245 0.97 -8.94 -13.25
C SER A 245 1.67 -10.09 -13.97
N ARG A 246 2.93 -9.86 -14.36
CA ARG A 246 3.79 -10.89 -14.96
C ARG A 246 4.39 -11.84 -13.93
N ALA A 247 4.29 -11.53 -12.64
CA ALA A 247 4.83 -12.37 -11.56
C ALA A 247 3.91 -13.55 -11.23
N PHE A 248 4.52 -14.66 -10.80
CA PHE A 248 3.82 -15.86 -10.34
C PHE A 248 3.90 -15.96 -8.82
N GLY A 249 2.77 -16.25 -8.16
CA GLY A 249 2.67 -16.31 -6.70
C GLY A 249 2.15 -15.01 -6.08
N GLY A 250 1.09 -15.09 -5.29
CA GLY A 250 0.29 -13.92 -4.90
C GLY A 250 1.05 -12.81 -4.17
N PHE A 251 1.95 -13.16 -3.24
CA PHE A 251 2.78 -12.17 -2.54
C PHE A 251 3.77 -11.44 -3.45
N VAL A 252 4.32 -12.12 -4.46
CA VAL A 252 5.28 -11.50 -5.40
C VAL A 252 4.57 -10.53 -6.35
N GLN A 253 3.27 -10.73 -6.60
CA GLN A 253 2.48 -9.78 -7.39
C GLN A 253 2.19 -8.48 -6.64
N HIS A 254 2.45 -8.42 -5.33
CA HIS A 254 2.40 -7.19 -4.54
C HIS A 254 3.44 -6.17 -4.99
N ASP A 255 4.56 -6.61 -5.57
CA ASP A 255 5.53 -5.71 -6.19
C ASP A 255 4.91 -5.06 -7.43
N ALA A 256 4.68 -3.75 -7.34
CA ALA A 256 4.07 -2.94 -8.40
C ALA A 256 4.92 -2.86 -9.68
N PHE A 257 6.24 -3.10 -9.60
CA PHE A 257 7.10 -3.17 -10.78
C PHE A 257 6.83 -4.40 -11.66
N THR A 258 6.04 -5.35 -11.17
CA THR A 258 5.60 -6.54 -11.92
C THR A 258 4.33 -6.31 -12.73
N TRP A 259 3.65 -5.18 -12.54
CA TRP A 259 2.35 -4.91 -13.13
C TRP A 259 2.51 -4.55 -14.62
N GLU A 260 1.68 -5.19 -15.44
CA GLU A 260 1.73 -5.04 -16.88
C GLU A 260 1.02 -3.76 -17.31
N ILE A 261 1.67 -3.04 -18.22
CA ILE A 261 1.08 -1.88 -18.89
C ILE A 261 0.95 -2.14 -20.38
N LYS A 262 0.05 -1.39 -21.00
CA LYS A 262 -0.03 -1.26 -22.46
C LYS A 262 -0.29 0.19 -22.79
N ASP A 263 0.54 0.74 -23.68
CA ASP A 263 0.55 2.15 -23.99
C ASP A 263 0.74 2.96 -22.68
N TYR A 264 -0.25 3.76 -22.28
CA TYR A 264 -0.17 4.65 -21.11
C TYR A 264 -1.07 4.25 -19.93
N SER A 265 -1.53 2.99 -19.88
CA SER A 265 -2.43 2.49 -18.83
C SER A 265 -2.12 1.05 -18.43
N PHE A 266 -2.62 0.62 -17.26
CA PHE A 266 -2.53 -0.77 -16.84
C PHE A 266 -3.28 -1.71 -17.78
N VAL A 267 -2.73 -2.90 -17.99
CA VAL A 267 -3.47 -4.01 -18.58
C VAL A 267 -4.42 -4.54 -17.52
N THR A 268 -5.73 -4.44 -17.74
CA THR A 268 -6.74 -4.87 -16.77
C THR A 268 -7.35 -6.23 -17.11
N VAL A 269 -7.70 -7.01 -16.09
CA VAL A 269 -8.49 -8.24 -16.18
C VAL A 269 -9.82 -8.07 -15.43
N SER A 270 -10.82 -8.91 -15.72
CA SER A 270 -12.16 -8.76 -15.14
C SER A 270 -12.31 -9.31 -13.73
N GLU A 271 -11.39 -10.17 -13.29
CA GLU A 271 -11.45 -10.86 -12.00
C GLU A 271 -10.05 -11.20 -11.50
N THR A 272 -9.92 -11.31 -10.17
CA THR A 272 -8.72 -11.85 -9.54
C THR A 272 -8.64 -13.35 -9.80
N SER A 273 -7.44 -13.91 -9.67
CA SER A 273 -7.17 -15.32 -9.89
C SER A 273 -7.95 -16.18 -8.88
N PRO A 274 -8.30 -17.42 -9.23
CA PRO A 274 -8.92 -18.37 -8.30
C PRO A 274 -8.15 -18.49 -6.97
N ASP A 275 -6.83 -18.48 -7.03
CA ASP A 275 -5.96 -18.59 -5.86
C ASP A 275 -6.07 -17.34 -4.94
N SER A 276 -6.10 -16.15 -5.53
CA SER A 276 -6.34 -14.89 -4.82
C SER A 276 -7.72 -14.89 -4.15
N GLN A 277 -8.78 -15.27 -4.88
CA GLN A 277 -10.14 -15.37 -4.34
C GLN A 277 -10.23 -16.39 -3.19
N GLN A 278 -9.54 -17.51 -3.30
CA GLN A 278 -9.50 -18.52 -2.26
C GLN A 278 -8.72 -18.02 -1.02
N THR A 279 -7.65 -17.28 -1.22
CA THR A 279 -6.83 -16.70 -0.14
C THR A 279 -7.62 -15.63 0.60
N ASP A 280 -8.30 -14.75 -0.13
CA ASP A 280 -9.23 -13.75 0.41
C ASP A 280 -10.28 -14.39 1.33
N LEU A 281 -10.99 -15.40 0.81
CA LEU A 281 -12.00 -16.12 1.61
C LEU A 281 -11.40 -16.77 2.86
N THR A 282 -10.19 -17.32 2.76
CA THR A 282 -9.49 -17.96 3.88
C THR A 282 -9.18 -16.94 4.97
N LEU A 283 -8.55 -15.83 4.60
CA LEU A 283 -8.15 -14.78 5.55
C LEU A 283 -9.37 -14.13 6.20
N LYS A 284 -10.39 -13.77 5.42
CA LYS A 284 -11.63 -13.20 5.94
C LYS A 284 -12.35 -14.15 6.89
N GLN A 285 -12.38 -15.45 6.58
CA GLN A 285 -12.99 -16.44 7.48
C GLN A 285 -12.18 -16.58 8.77
N TRP A 286 -10.85 -16.68 8.68
CA TRP A 286 -9.98 -16.76 9.87
C TRP A 286 -10.09 -15.53 10.77
N VAL A 287 -10.14 -14.33 10.19
CA VAL A 287 -10.36 -13.06 10.89
C VAL A 287 -11.73 -13.02 11.60
N ARG A 288 -12.78 -13.59 10.98
CA ARG A 288 -14.13 -13.66 11.57
C ARG A 288 -14.25 -14.68 12.70
N GLU A 289 -13.55 -15.81 12.58
CA GLU A 289 -13.62 -16.90 13.55
C GLU A 289 -12.67 -16.74 14.74
N THR A 290 -11.71 -15.82 14.64
CA THR A 290 -10.76 -15.54 15.71
C THR A 290 -11.09 -14.20 16.37
N SER A 291 -11.24 -14.17 17.69
CA SER A 291 -11.54 -12.92 18.40
C SER A 291 -10.39 -11.91 18.27
N ALA A 292 -10.69 -10.62 18.46
CA ALA A 292 -9.67 -9.56 18.44
C ALA A 292 -8.57 -9.82 19.48
N ASP A 293 -8.94 -10.25 20.69
CA ASP A 293 -8.01 -10.58 21.77
C ASP A 293 -7.11 -11.78 21.43
N GLU A 294 -7.67 -12.84 20.81
CA GLU A 294 -6.89 -13.99 20.35
C GLU A 294 -5.93 -13.60 19.22
N ARG A 295 -6.37 -12.79 18.26
CA ARG A 295 -5.50 -12.28 17.19
C ARG A 295 -4.38 -11.41 17.74
N LYS A 296 -4.70 -10.51 18.67
CA LYS A 296 -3.73 -9.68 19.35
C LYS A 296 -2.66 -10.54 20.03
N LYS A 297 -3.08 -11.49 20.89
CA LYS A 297 -2.15 -12.40 21.58
C LYS A 297 -1.33 -13.22 20.59
N PHE A 298 -1.94 -13.76 19.54
CA PHE A 298 -1.24 -14.52 18.51
C PHE A 298 -0.08 -13.73 17.87
N PHE A 299 -0.36 -12.51 17.39
CA PHE A 299 0.68 -11.69 16.76
C PHE A 299 1.69 -11.15 17.77
N ASP A 300 1.26 -10.78 18.99
CA ASP A 300 2.16 -10.36 20.07
C ASP A 300 3.16 -11.47 20.41
N THR A 301 2.69 -12.71 20.61
CA THR A 301 3.55 -13.86 20.90
C THR A 301 4.42 -14.20 19.69
N PHE A 302 3.85 -14.23 18.47
CA PHE A 302 4.61 -14.56 17.25
C PHE A 302 5.77 -13.59 17.00
N PHE A 303 5.51 -12.27 17.03
CA PHE A 303 6.56 -11.26 16.83
C PHE A 303 7.49 -11.15 18.05
N GLY A 304 6.99 -11.40 19.26
CA GLY A 304 7.79 -11.44 20.49
C GLY A 304 8.97 -12.41 20.40
N ILE A 305 8.75 -13.62 19.87
CA ILE A 305 9.81 -14.63 19.68
C ILE A 305 11.02 -14.06 18.93
N PHE A 306 10.78 -13.26 17.89
CA PHE A 306 11.83 -12.66 17.08
C PHE A 306 12.45 -11.43 17.75
N LEU A 307 11.63 -10.56 18.34
CA LEU A 307 12.09 -9.36 19.05
C LEU A 307 13.00 -9.72 20.24
N ASP A 308 12.63 -10.76 20.99
CA ASP A 308 13.41 -11.27 22.14
C ASP A 308 14.75 -11.88 21.70
N ALA A 309 14.85 -12.36 20.45
CA ALA A 309 16.09 -12.79 19.81
C ALA A 309 16.90 -11.63 19.19
N GLY A 310 16.53 -10.38 19.49
CA GLY A 310 17.19 -9.18 18.96
C GLY A 310 16.98 -8.97 17.45
N ILE A 311 15.96 -9.59 16.86
CA ILE A 311 15.62 -9.43 15.44
C ILE A 311 14.64 -8.27 15.31
N THR A 312 15.11 -7.16 14.77
CA THR A 312 14.31 -5.94 14.60
C THR A 312 13.92 -5.68 13.14
N SER A 313 14.49 -6.42 12.19
CA SER A 313 14.22 -6.31 10.75
C SER A 313 14.04 -7.68 10.09
N ILE A 314 13.21 -7.75 9.05
CA ILE A 314 13.07 -8.94 8.20
C ILE A 314 14.35 -9.19 7.38
N ASN A 315 15.16 -8.17 7.12
CA ASN A 315 16.49 -8.33 6.50
C ASN A 315 17.38 -9.29 7.31
N ASP A 316 17.22 -9.35 8.63
CA ASP A 316 17.98 -10.29 9.47
C ASP A 316 17.57 -11.75 9.24
N LEU A 317 16.32 -12.00 8.82
CA LEU A 317 15.78 -13.35 8.62
C LEU A 317 16.19 -13.98 7.29
N THR A 318 16.55 -13.16 6.30
CA THR A 318 16.94 -13.61 4.96
C THR A 318 18.44 -13.90 4.85
N ASP A 319 19.26 -13.47 5.82
CA ASP A 319 20.69 -13.80 5.88
C ASP A 319 20.93 -15.19 6.52
N LEU A 320 21.23 -16.16 5.66
CA LEU A 320 21.58 -17.55 6.03
C LEU A 320 22.77 -17.67 7.01
N LYS A 321 23.53 -16.59 7.25
CA LYS A 321 24.65 -16.57 8.21
C LYS A 321 24.18 -16.50 9.67
N GLN A 322 22.90 -16.28 9.95
CA GLN A 322 22.36 -16.12 11.30
C GLN A 322 21.86 -17.42 11.95
N LEU A 323 22.58 -18.54 11.77
CA LEU A 323 22.26 -19.82 12.43
C LEU A 323 22.14 -19.71 13.97
N ALA A 324 22.87 -18.77 14.58
CA ALA A 324 22.78 -18.48 16.00
C ALA A 324 21.40 -17.90 16.39
N LYS A 325 20.87 -16.96 15.59
CA LYS A 325 19.53 -16.39 15.83
C LYS A 325 18.41 -17.41 15.58
N ALA A 326 18.59 -18.33 14.62
CA ALA A 326 17.66 -19.45 14.43
C ALA A 326 17.55 -20.35 15.67
N LYS A 327 18.66 -20.55 16.39
CA LYS A 327 18.68 -21.29 17.66
C LYS A 327 17.98 -20.50 18.77
N GLU A 328 18.21 -19.20 18.87
CA GLU A 328 17.54 -18.34 19.87
C GLU A 328 16.02 -18.26 19.62
N ILE A 329 15.57 -18.10 18.37
CA ILE A 329 14.14 -18.19 18.00
C ILE A 329 13.54 -19.51 18.47
N LEU A 330 14.24 -20.64 18.24
CA LEU A 330 13.76 -21.96 18.66
C LEU A 330 13.70 -22.08 20.18
N GLN A 331 14.65 -21.50 20.90
CA GLN A 331 14.66 -21.46 22.37
C GLN A 331 13.51 -20.59 22.90
N ASN A 332 13.32 -19.39 22.36
CA ASN A 332 12.21 -18.50 22.74
C ASN A 332 10.85 -19.19 22.51
N ALA A 333 10.66 -19.90 21.39
CA ALA A 333 9.46 -20.69 21.15
C ALA A 333 9.29 -21.87 22.14
N GLN A 334 10.40 -22.44 22.62
CA GLN A 334 10.42 -23.50 23.65
C GLN A 334 10.17 -22.97 25.06
N ASP A 335 10.48 -21.70 25.32
CA ASP A 335 10.31 -21.04 26.62
C ASP A 335 8.93 -20.39 26.79
N LEU A 336 8.15 -20.27 25.71
CA LEU A 336 6.74 -19.89 25.77
C LEU A 336 5.96 -20.73 26.78
N ASP A 337 5.02 -20.09 27.48
CA ASP A 337 4.16 -20.82 28.39
C ASP A 337 3.27 -21.82 27.61
N PRO A 338 2.84 -22.94 28.24
CA PRO A 338 2.06 -23.96 27.54
C PRO A 338 0.78 -23.44 26.89
N THR A 339 0.15 -22.43 27.49
CA THR A 339 -1.09 -21.81 26.99
C THR A 339 -0.81 -20.97 25.75
N GLU A 340 0.27 -20.20 25.74
CA GLU A 340 0.72 -19.41 24.59
C GLU A 340 1.11 -20.31 23.42
N ARG A 341 1.85 -21.39 23.66
CA ARG A 341 2.19 -22.37 22.62
C ARG A 341 0.94 -23.04 22.05
N GLU A 342 0.04 -23.52 22.90
CA GLU A 342 -1.20 -24.16 22.46
C GLU A 342 -2.06 -23.19 21.63
N MET A 343 -2.14 -21.92 22.05
CA MET A 343 -2.83 -20.87 21.30
C MET A 343 -2.20 -20.65 19.92
N LEU A 344 -0.86 -20.51 19.82
CA LEU A 344 -0.17 -20.35 18.55
C LEU A 344 -0.42 -21.53 17.60
N GLU A 345 -0.25 -22.76 18.09
CA GLU A 345 -0.45 -23.98 17.31
C GLU A 345 -1.90 -24.11 16.84
N ARG A 346 -2.88 -23.87 17.73
CA ARG A 346 -4.31 -23.93 17.40
C ARG A 346 -4.69 -22.94 16.31
N LEU A 347 -4.26 -21.68 16.43
CA LEU A 347 -4.62 -20.63 15.47
C LEU A 347 -3.91 -20.79 14.13
N ALA A 348 -2.66 -21.26 14.13
CA ALA A 348 -1.94 -21.64 12.91
C ALA A 348 -2.62 -22.82 12.19
N LYS A 349 -3.03 -23.84 12.95
CA LYS A 349 -3.77 -24.99 12.41
C LYS A 349 -5.12 -24.57 11.86
N GLN A 350 -5.85 -23.70 12.54
CA GLN A 350 -7.12 -23.16 12.06
C GLN A 350 -6.97 -22.45 10.71
N LEU A 351 -5.91 -21.64 10.52
CA LEU A 351 -5.64 -20.98 9.25
C LEU A 351 -5.43 -22.01 8.11
N ILE A 352 -4.65 -23.07 8.38
CA ILE A 352 -4.40 -24.16 7.43
C ILE A 352 -5.70 -24.92 7.12
N ASP A 353 -6.48 -25.27 8.13
CA ASP A 353 -7.73 -26.01 7.97
C ASP A 353 -8.75 -25.19 7.16
N THR A 354 -8.87 -23.89 7.44
CA THR A 354 -9.72 -22.97 6.66
C THR A 354 -9.27 -22.91 5.21
N ARG A 355 -7.96 -22.88 4.94
CA ARG A 355 -7.42 -22.90 3.58
C ARG A 355 -7.79 -24.19 2.83
N VAL A 356 -7.66 -25.35 3.49
CA VAL A 356 -8.02 -26.65 2.95
C VAL A 356 -9.52 -26.74 2.68
N GLN A 357 -10.36 -26.19 3.55
CA GLN A 357 -11.81 -26.14 3.34
C GLN A 357 -12.21 -25.26 2.16
N ALA A 358 -11.61 -24.07 2.04
CA ALA A 358 -11.82 -23.17 0.91
C ALA A 358 -11.45 -23.84 -0.41
N TRP A 359 -10.35 -24.62 -0.42
CA TRP A 359 -9.90 -25.39 -1.58
C TRP A 359 -10.92 -26.46 -1.99
N LYS A 360 -11.38 -27.28 -1.02
CA LYS A 360 -12.36 -28.34 -1.26
C LYS A 360 -13.68 -27.78 -1.80
N LYS A 361 -14.17 -26.68 -1.22
CA LYS A 361 -15.38 -25.99 -1.72
C LYS A 361 -15.22 -25.58 -3.18
N TRP A 362 -14.07 -25.02 -3.54
CA TRP A 362 -13.75 -24.63 -4.92
C TRP A 362 -13.75 -25.81 -5.91
N GLN A 363 -13.23 -26.97 -5.52
CA GLN A 363 -13.29 -28.17 -6.36
C GLN A 363 -14.72 -28.65 -6.63
N THR A 364 -15.65 -28.38 -5.71
CA THR A 364 -17.05 -28.76 -5.83
C THR A 364 -17.92 -27.73 -6.58
N VAL A 365 -17.40 -26.53 -6.87
CA VAL A 365 -18.15 -25.53 -7.67
C VAL A 365 -18.18 -25.98 -9.14
N PRO A 366 -19.37 -26.22 -9.74
CA PRO A 366 -19.46 -26.51 -11.16
C PRO A 366 -18.84 -25.37 -11.96
N ARG A 367 -17.81 -25.66 -12.76
CA ARG A 367 -17.11 -24.66 -13.61
C ARG A 367 -18.06 -23.83 -14.48
N ILE A 368 -19.24 -24.36 -14.80
CA ILE A 368 -20.30 -23.70 -15.56
C ILE A 368 -20.90 -22.50 -14.80
N LEU A 369 -21.08 -22.59 -13.47
CA LEU A 369 -21.66 -21.49 -12.67
C LEU A 369 -20.69 -20.30 -12.53
N VAL A 370 -19.38 -20.56 -12.46
CA VAL A 370 -18.33 -19.53 -12.44
C VAL A 370 -18.30 -18.77 -13.77
N GLN A 371 -18.39 -19.48 -14.90
CA GLN A 371 -18.44 -18.87 -16.24
C GLN A 371 -19.71 -18.04 -16.47
N MET A 372 -20.86 -18.47 -15.95
CA MET A 372 -22.11 -17.70 -16.05
C MET A 372 -22.07 -16.41 -15.24
N ALA A 373 -21.56 -16.44 -14.00
CA ALA A 373 -21.43 -15.24 -13.17
C ALA A 373 -20.48 -14.19 -13.79
N ALA A 374 -19.37 -14.64 -14.39
CA ALA A 374 -18.44 -13.78 -15.13
C ALA A 374 -19.11 -13.12 -16.35
N PHE A 375 -19.97 -13.84 -17.08
CA PHE A 375 -20.72 -13.31 -18.23
C PHE A 375 -21.70 -12.20 -17.85
N PHE A 376 -22.41 -12.34 -16.73
CA PHE A 376 -23.36 -11.31 -16.27
C PHE A 376 -22.68 -10.06 -15.68
N LYS A 377 -21.53 -10.20 -14.98
CA LYS A 377 -20.75 -9.04 -14.49
C LYS A 377 -20.19 -8.19 -15.65
N ARG A 378 -19.73 -8.84 -16.73
CA ARG A 378 -19.15 -8.17 -17.91
C ARG A 378 -20.14 -7.23 -18.61
N LYS A 379 -21.44 -7.55 -18.58
CA LYS A 379 -22.49 -6.74 -19.20
C LYS A 379 -22.78 -5.43 -18.44
N LYS A 380 -22.53 -5.41 -17.12
CA LYS A 380 -22.78 -4.26 -16.25
C LYS A 380 -21.68 -3.19 -16.29
N ALA A 381 -20.42 -3.60 -16.49
CA ALA A 381 -19.26 -2.70 -16.51
C ALA A 381 -19.15 -1.85 -17.78
N VAL A 382 -19.77 -2.27 -18.89
CA VAL A 382 -19.75 -1.55 -20.17
C VAL A 382 -20.61 -0.28 -20.13
N GLU A 383 -21.57 -0.17 -19.21
CA GLU A 383 -22.53 0.95 -19.16
C GLU A 383 -22.07 2.16 -18.31
N SER A 384 -20.96 2.08 -17.56
CA SER A 384 -20.68 3.06 -16.49
C SER A 384 -19.36 3.86 -16.57
N SER A 385 -18.69 3.97 -17.72
CA SER A 385 -17.47 4.80 -17.82
C SER A 385 -17.70 6.08 -18.65
N SER A 386 -17.78 7.22 -17.98
CA SER A 386 -17.60 8.55 -18.59
C SER A 386 -16.43 9.24 -17.90
N PRO A 387 -15.40 9.72 -18.63
CA PRO A 387 -14.25 10.39 -18.05
C PRO A 387 -14.57 11.84 -17.65
N LEU A 388 -14.13 12.24 -16.46
CA LEU A 388 -14.09 13.64 -16.02
C LEU A 388 -12.95 14.38 -16.74
N LEU A 389 -13.30 15.43 -17.47
CA LEU A 389 -12.38 16.45 -17.98
C LEU A 389 -12.16 17.49 -16.88
N LEU A 390 -10.90 17.75 -16.52
CA LEU A 390 -10.54 18.95 -15.78
C LEU A 390 -10.55 20.11 -16.78
N GLU A 391 -11.69 20.77 -16.93
CA GLU A 391 -11.80 21.99 -17.72
C GLU A 391 -11.36 23.20 -16.90
N HIS A 392 -10.49 24.00 -17.50
CA HIS A 392 -10.16 25.35 -17.05
C HIS A 392 -11.41 26.23 -17.17
N LYS A 393 -11.80 26.90 -16.07
CA LYS A 393 -12.55 28.15 -16.17
C LYS A 393 -11.54 29.28 -16.31
N GLU A 394 -11.66 30.03 -17.40
CA GLU A 394 -11.01 31.34 -17.61
C GLU A 394 -11.36 32.33 -16.50
#